data_AF-A0A7V3PRT9-F1
#
_entry.id   AF-A0A7V3PRT9-F1
#
_cell.length_a   1.000
_cell.length_b   1.000
_cell.length_c   1.000
_cell.angle_alpha   90.00
_cell.angle_beta   90.00
_cell.angle_gamma   90.00
#
_symmetry.space_group_name_H-M   'P 1'
#
loop_
_entity.id
_entity.type
_entity.pdbx_description
1 polymer ?
#
loop_
_entity_poly.entity_id
_entity_poly.type
_entity_poly.pdbx_seq_one_letter_code
_entity_poly.pdbx_strand_id
1 'polypeptide(L)'
;MLQRLMRIDRRLIYLAIAAVVAAPFVFNWTLPLGSASPRTRAIYRHIEALPPRSAIMICFDHGPASMPELHPMGIALARHAFSRKLRVIGLTLGPEGLIMAQNALSAAAKDYGAREGEDWVNLGYK
;
A
#
# COMPACT_ATOMS: atom_id res chain seq x y z
N MET A 1 -14.99 35.47 18.64
CA MET A 1 -14.41 34.97 17.37
C MET A 1 -14.95 33.58 17.01
N LEU A 2 -14.93 32.60 17.93
CA LEU A 2 -15.46 31.24 17.73
C LEU A 2 -16.97 31.18 17.35
N GLN A 3 -17.80 32.05 17.93
CA GLN A 3 -19.24 32.10 17.63
C GLN A 3 -19.58 32.53 16.20
N ARG A 4 -18.71 33.30 15.51
CA ARG A 4 -18.92 33.66 14.10
C ARG A 4 -18.66 32.48 13.16
N LEU A 5 -17.70 31.61 13.51
CA LEU A 5 -17.39 30.40 12.76
C LEU A 5 -18.52 29.36 12.87
N MET A 6 -19.17 29.27 14.03
CA MET A 6 -20.33 28.39 14.26
C MET A 6 -21.62 28.85 13.56
N ARG A 7 -21.65 30.07 13.01
CA ARG A 7 -22.82 30.63 12.30
C ARG A 7 -22.76 30.40 10.78
N ILE A 8 -21.65 29.86 10.28
CA ILE A 8 -21.48 29.54 8.86
C ILE A 8 -22.33 28.30 8.56
N ASP A 9 -23.16 28.38 7.53
CA ASP A 9 -23.97 27.25 7.09
C ASP A 9 -23.04 26.10 6.67
N ARG A 10 -23.26 24.91 7.26
CA ARG A 10 -22.53 23.68 6.92
C ARG A 10 -22.52 23.40 5.41
N ARG A 11 -23.55 23.83 4.67
CA ARG A 11 -23.63 23.70 3.21
C ARG A 11 -22.51 24.45 2.50
N LEU A 12 -22.19 25.67 2.93
CA LEU A 12 -21.08 26.44 2.35
C LEU A 12 -19.73 25.79 2.67
N ILE A 13 -19.59 25.21 3.86
CA ILE A 13 -18.39 24.45 4.25
C ILE A 13 -18.24 23.22 3.35
N TYR A 14 -19.30 22.42 3.15
CA TYR A 14 -19.25 21.26 2.27
C TYR A 14 -19.01 21.62 0.80
N LEU A 15 -19.58 22.73 0.30
CA LEU A 15 -19.31 23.23 -1.05
C LEU A 15 -17.86 23.69 -1.21
N ALA A 16 -17.29 24.37 -0.20
CA ALA A 16 -15.89 24.78 -0.22
C ALA A 16 -14.95 23.56 -0.21
N ILE A 17 -15.22 22.56 0.64
CA ILE A 17 -14.46 21.30 0.66
C ILE A 17 -14.56 20.59 -0.70
N ALA A 18 -15.77 20.48 -1.27
CA ALA A 18 -15.98 19.85 -2.57
C ALA A 18 -15.21 20.57 -3.67
N ALA A 19 -15.23 21.90 -3.70
CA ALA A 19 -14.46 22.69 -4.66
C ALA A 19 -12.95 22.47 -4.51
N VAL A 20 -12.43 22.46 -3.28
CA VAL A 20 -11.00 22.22 -3.00
C VAL A 20 -10.57 20.80 -3.40
N VAL A 21 -11.39 19.79 -3.11
CA VAL A 21 -11.09 18.38 -3.48
C VAL A 21 -11.20 18.17 -5.00
N ALA A 22 -12.15 18.83 -5.67
CA ALA A 22 -12.34 18.70 -7.12
C ALA A 22 -11.29 19.49 -7.94
N ALA A 23 -10.79 20.62 -7.41
CA ALA A 23 -9.87 21.49 -8.13
C ALA A 23 -8.61 20.78 -8.69
N PRO A 24 -7.89 19.92 -7.93
CA PRO A 24 -6.74 19.18 -8.47
C PRO A 24 -7.08 18.33 -9.69
N PHE A 25 -8.28 17.74 -9.73
CA PHE A 25 -8.72 16.90 -10.84
C PHE A 25 -9.13 17.72 -12.07
N VAL A 26 -9.81 18.86 -11.88
CA VAL A 26 -10.24 19.72 -12.99
C VAL A 26 -9.04 20.44 -13.63
N PHE A 27 -8.09 20.89 -12.80
CA PHE A 27 -6.92 21.63 -13.25
C PHE A 27 -5.70 20.75 -13.53
N ASN A 28 -5.83 19.42 -13.44
CA ASN A 28 -4.72 18.45 -13.57
C ASN A 28 -3.48 18.84 -12.75
N TRP A 29 -3.71 19.32 -11.53
CA TRP A 29 -2.61 19.82 -10.70
C TRP A 29 -1.81 18.63 -10.18
N THR A 30 -0.59 18.46 -10.70
CA THR A 30 0.37 17.51 -10.13
C THR A 30 0.90 18.11 -8.84
N LEU A 31 0.41 17.63 -7.70
CA LEU A 31 1.00 17.94 -6.41
C LEU A 31 2.42 17.35 -6.36
N PRO A 32 3.43 18.09 -5.90
CA PRO A 32 4.77 17.55 -5.74
C PRO A 32 4.71 16.42 -4.72
N LEU A 33 4.91 15.19 -5.19
CA LEU A 33 5.09 14.04 -4.31
C LEU A 33 6.38 14.30 -3.52
N GLY A 34 6.26 14.37 -2.20
CA GLY A 34 7.42 14.56 -1.32
C GLY A 34 8.48 13.48 -1.54
N SER A 35 9.72 13.76 -1.12
CA SER A 35 10.78 12.74 -1.19
C SER A 35 10.47 11.55 -0.30
N ALA A 36 10.83 10.34 -0.73
CA ALA A 36 10.69 9.13 0.08
C ALA A 36 11.30 9.32 1.48
N SER A 37 10.67 8.79 2.52
CA SER A 37 11.19 8.92 3.88
C SER A 37 12.54 8.17 4.04
N PRO A 38 13.40 8.57 4.99
CA PRO A 38 14.63 7.81 5.28
C PRO A 38 14.36 6.33 5.60
N ARG A 39 13.26 6.02 6.30
CA ARG A 39 12.84 4.65 6.62
C ARG A 39 12.47 3.86 5.37
N THR A 40 11.72 4.47 4.45
CA THR A 40 11.36 3.86 3.16
C THR A 40 12.61 3.53 2.35
N ARG A 41 13.57 4.45 2.27
CA ARG A 41 14.85 4.23 1.57
C ARG A 41 15.68 3.12 2.21
N ALA A 42 15.67 3.01 3.54
CA ALA A 42 16.40 1.96 4.24
C ALA A 42 15.85 0.56 3.90
N ILE A 43 14.52 0.38 3.92
CA ILE A 43 13.88 -0.88 3.52
C ILE A 43 14.20 -1.22 2.06
N TYR A 44 14.06 -0.24 1.16
CA TYR A 44 14.36 -0.43 -0.26
C TYR A 44 15.80 -0.93 -0.46
N ARG A 45 16.78 -0.26 0.15
CA ARG A 45 18.19 -0.66 0.07
C ARG A 45 18.46 -2.02 0.69
N HIS A 46 17.76 -2.36 1.77
CA HIS A 46 17.92 -3.66 2.41
C HIS A 46 17.47 -4.78 1.48
N ILE A 47 16.30 -4.64 0.85
CA ILE A 47 15.81 -5.59 -0.17
C ILE A 47 16.80 -5.66 -1.35
N GLU A 48 17.33 -4.51 -1.78
CA GLU A 48 18.31 -4.45 -2.85
C GLU A 48 19.66 -5.13 -2.51
N ALA A 49 20.00 -5.26 -1.22
CA ALA A 49 21.23 -5.90 -0.79
C ALA A 49 21.10 -7.42 -0.63
N LEU A 50 19.88 -7.97 -0.62
CA LEU A 50 19.67 -9.40 -0.43
C LEU A 50 20.12 -10.21 -1.66
N PRO A 51 20.77 -11.37 -1.44
CA PRO A 51 21.10 -12.27 -2.52
C PRO A 51 19.82 -12.90 -3.10
N PRO A 52 19.82 -13.30 -4.39
CA PRO A 52 18.71 -14.01 -4.99
C PRO A 52 18.30 -15.24 -4.17
N ARG A 53 17.01 -15.58 -4.17
CA ARG A 53 16.40 -16.68 -3.39
C ARG A 53 16.41 -16.50 -1.86
N SER A 54 16.90 -15.39 -1.32
CA SER A 54 16.62 -15.02 0.07
C SER A 54 15.11 -14.92 0.31
N ALA A 55 14.69 -15.30 1.52
CA ALA A 55 13.29 -15.23 1.93
C ALA A 55 13.02 -13.91 2.64
N ILE A 56 11.90 -13.27 2.30
CA ILE A 56 11.34 -12.13 3.02
C ILE A 56 9.94 -12.46 3.48
N MET A 57 9.53 -11.86 4.59
CA MET A 57 8.22 -12.05 5.17
C MET A 57 7.47 -10.73 5.16
N ILE A 58 6.24 -10.74 4.65
CA ILE A 58 5.37 -9.57 4.54
C ILE A 58 4.08 -9.87 5.31
N CYS A 59 3.77 -9.02 6.30
CA CYS A 59 2.53 -9.10 7.05
C CYS A 59 1.48 -8.18 6.43
N PHE A 60 0.28 -8.70 6.16
CA PHE A 60 -0.82 -7.98 5.52
C PHE A 60 -1.96 -7.67 6.50
N ASP A 61 -1.64 -6.91 7.56
CA ASP A 61 -2.60 -6.53 8.61
C ASP A 61 -3.35 -5.25 8.25
N HIS A 62 -4.20 -5.32 7.23
CA HIS A 62 -5.05 -4.19 6.86
C HIS A 62 -6.48 -4.62 6.57
N GLY A 63 -7.42 -3.84 7.09
CA GLY A 63 -8.84 -4.01 6.84
C GLY A 63 -9.32 -3.18 5.63
N PRO A 64 -10.61 -3.32 5.24
CA PRO A 64 -11.19 -2.61 4.10
C PRO A 64 -11.04 -1.08 4.17
N ALA A 65 -11.07 -0.50 5.37
CA ALA A 65 -10.95 0.94 5.57
C ALA A 65 -9.55 1.50 5.24
N SER A 66 -8.49 0.71 5.45
CA SER A 66 -7.10 1.10 5.16
C SER A 66 -6.56 0.48 3.87
N MET A 67 -7.33 -0.40 3.24
CA MET A 67 -7.00 -1.05 1.98
C MET A 67 -6.59 -0.08 0.85
N PRO A 68 -7.26 1.08 0.63
CA PRO A 68 -6.87 1.98 -0.45
C PRO A 68 -5.44 2.52 -0.34
N GLU A 69 -4.90 2.57 0.88
CA GLU A 69 -3.54 3.02 1.16
C GLU A 69 -2.57 1.83 1.25
N LEU A 70 -2.90 0.83 2.09
CA LEU A 70 -1.96 -0.22 2.47
C LEU A 70 -1.86 -1.36 1.45
N HIS A 71 -2.94 -1.67 0.74
CA HIS A 71 -2.94 -2.72 -0.27
C HIS A 71 -1.99 -2.43 -1.45
N PRO A 72 -2.03 -1.25 -2.11
CA PRO A 72 -1.08 -0.93 -3.17
C PRO A 72 0.37 -0.90 -2.66
N MET A 73 0.61 -0.52 -1.40
CA MET A 73 1.93 -0.60 -0.78
C MET A 73 2.42 -2.05 -0.64
N GLY A 74 1.56 -2.96 -0.20
CA GLY A 74 1.87 -4.39 -0.10
C GLY A 74 2.20 -5.01 -1.46
N ILE A 75 1.42 -4.65 -2.51
CA ILE A 75 1.70 -5.07 -3.89
C ILE A 75 3.06 -4.53 -4.36
N ALA A 76 3.35 -3.25 -4.12
CA ALA A 76 4.62 -2.64 -4.52
C ALA A 76 5.82 -3.34 -3.86
N LEU A 77 5.70 -3.69 -2.58
CA LEU A 77 6.74 -4.41 -1.85
C LEU A 77 6.93 -5.83 -2.42
N ALA A 78 5.84 -6.55 -2.70
CA ALA A 78 5.90 -7.88 -3.30
C ALA A 78 6.52 -7.84 -4.71
N ARG A 79 6.13 -6.87 -5.54
CA ARG A 79 6.74 -6.64 -6.87
C ARG A 79 8.23 -6.38 -6.77
N HIS A 80 8.65 -5.54 -5.83
CA HIS A 80 10.07 -5.26 -5.60
C HIS A 80 10.82 -6.54 -5.25
N ALA A 81 10.28 -7.36 -4.36
CA ALA A 81 10.87 -8.64 -3.99
C ALA A 81 10.98 -9.62 -5.17
N PHE A 82 9.91 -9.77 -5.95
CA PHE A 82 9.91 -10.66 -7.13
C PHE A 82 10.85 -10.17 -8.24
N SER A 83 10.95 -8.86 -8.46
CA SER A 83 11.94 -8.29 -9.40
C SER A 83 13.38 -8.67 -9.05
N ARG A 84 13.63 -8.94 -7.75
CA ARG A 84 14.91 -9.36 -7.19
C ARG A 84 15.06 -10.87 -7.04
N LYS A 85 14.10 -11.65 -7.56
CA LYS A 85 14.05 -13.12 -7.46
C LYS A 85 14.13 -13.61 -6.01
N LEU A 86 13.51 -12.88 -5.10
CA LEU A 86 13.39 -13.25 -3.69
C LEU A 86 12.18 -14.18 -3.50
N ARG A 87 12.24 -14.98 -2.43
CA ARG A 87 11.09 -15.77 -1.98
C ARG A 87 10.25 -14.96 -1.01
N VAL A 88 8.93 -14.97 -1.17
CA VAL A 88 8.02 -14.13 -0.38
C VAL A 88 7.09 -14.98 0.47
N ILE A 89 7.06 -14.71 1.77
CA ILE A 89 6.15 -15.35 2.73
C ILE A 89 5.13 -14.31 3.16
N GLY A 90 3.88 -14.48 2.75
CA GLY A 90 2.75 -13.71 3.25
C GLY A 90 2.20 -14.29 4.55
N LEU A 91 1.84 -13.44 5.48
CA LEU A 91 0.97 -13.80 6.61
C LEU A 91 0.07 -12.63 6.99
N THR A 92 -0.84 -12.90 7.91
CA THR A 92 -1.70 -11.90 8.54
C THR A 92 -1.96 -12.31 9.99
N LEU A 93 -2.17 -11.33 10.85
CA LEU A 93 -2.59 -11.46 12.25
C LEU A 93 -4.11 -11.27 12.43
N GLY A 94 -4.85 -11.07 11.33
CA GLY A 94 -6.31 -11.02 11.33
C GLY A 94 -6.92 -11.78 10.15
N PRO A 95 -8.15 -12.29 10.27
CA PRO A 95 -8.82 -13.04 9.19
C PRO A 95 -9.03 -12.21 7.92
N GLU A 96 -9.24 -10.89 8.05
CA GLU A 96 -9.42 -9.97 6.93
C GLU A 96 -8.19 -9.89 6.01
N GLY A 97 -6.98 -10.04 6.56
CA GLY A 97 -5.74 -9.97 5.81
C GLY A 97 -5.44 -11.20 4.96
N LEU A 98 -6.15 -12.32 5.17
CA LEU A 98 -5.89 -13.59 4.47
C LEU A 98 -6.10 -13.43 2.96
N ILE A 99 -7.27 -12.90 2.59
CA ILE A 99 -7.64 -12.66 1.19
C ILE A 99 -6.79 -11.53 0.61
N MET A 100 -6.48 -10.51 1.42
CA MET A 100 -5.66 -9.37 0.98
C MET A 100 -4.23 -9.79 0.64
N ALA A 101 -3.62 -10.63 1.48
CA ALA A 101 -2.31 -11.22 1.23
C ALA A 101 -2.31 -12.04 -0.07
N GLN A 102 -3.31 -12.92 -0.24
CA GLN A 102 -3.41 -13.75 -1.44
C GLN A 102 -3.53 -12.90 -2.70
N ASN A 103 -4.42 -11.90 -2.69
CA ASN A 103 -4.63 -11.02 -3.82
C ASN A 103 -3.38 -10.21 -4.16
N ALA A 104 -2.71 -9.64 -3.15
CA ALA A 104 -1.52 -8.83 -3.36
C ALA A 104 -0.35 -9.66 -3.92
N LEU A 105 -0.09 -10.83 -3.34
CA LEU A 105 0.99 -11.71 -3.76
C LEU A 105 0.71 -12.32 -5.14
N SER A 106 -0.50 -12.80 -5.41
CA SER A 106 -0.87 -13.34 -6.71
C SER A 106 -0.79 -12.28 -7.82
N ALA A 107 -1.28 -11.06 -7.55
CA ALA A 107 -1.21 -9.96 -8.51
C ALA A 107 0.24 -9.60 -8.83
N ALA A 108 1.09 -9.46 -7.81
CA ALA A 108 2.50 -9.17 -8.01
C ALA A 108 3.25 -10.33 -8.69
N ALA A 109 2.94 -11.58 -8.34
CA ALA A 109 3.62 -12.75 -8.89
C ALA A 109 3.40 -12.92 -10.40
N LYS A 110 2.19 -12.60 -10.89
CA LYS A 110 1.85 -12.65 -12.33
C LYS A 110 2.79 -11.81 -13.18
N ASP A 111 3.17 -10.62 -12.70
CA ASP A 111 4.04 -9.70 -13.44
C ASP A 111 5.47 -10.23 -13.64
N TYR A 112 5.90 -11.19 -12.81
CA TYR A 112 7.27 -11.72 -12.79
C TYR A 112 7.33 -13.23 -13.07
N GLY A 113 6.20 -13.88 -13.32
CA GLY A 113 6.12 -15.33 -13.53
C GLY A 113 6.48 -16.16 -12.28
N ALA A 114 6.36 -15.58 -11.08
CA ALA A 114 6.66 -16.25 -9.82
C ALA A 114 5.57 -17.28 -9.48
N ARG A 115 5.99 -18.45 -8.98
CA ARG A 115 5.08 -19.59 -8.73
C ARG A 115 4.74 -19.73 -7.25
N GLU A 116 3.47 -19.96 -6.97
CA GLU A 116 2.99 -20.29 -5.63
C GLU A 116 3.54 -21.66 -5.20
N GLY A 117 4.00 -21.77 -3.95
CA GLY A 117 4.66 -22.96 -3.42
C GLY A 117 6.16 -23.07 -3.71
N GLU A 118 6.68 -22.33 -4.69
CA GLU A 118 8.11 -22.30 -5.04
C GLU A 118 8.74 -20.96 -4.65
N ASP A 119 8.17 -19.87 -5.17
CA ASP A 119 8.68 -18.50 -5.02
C ASP A 119 7.90 -17.72 -3.96
N TRP A 120 6.65 -18.08 -3.71
CA TRP A 120 5.88 -17.46 -2.64
C TRP A 120 4.85 -18.38 -2.02
N VAL A 121 4.51 -18.09 -0.76
CA VAL A 121 3.43 -18.78 -0.04
C VAL A 121 2.64 -17.75 0.76
N ASN A 122 1.36 -17.98 0.94
CA ASN A 122 0.55 -17.28 1.92
C ASN A 122 0.26 -18.24 3.09
N LEU A 123 0.88 -18.00 4.24
CA LEU A 123 0.66 -18.78 5.45
C LEU A 123 -0.67 -18.45 6.13
N GLY A 124 -1.30 -17.36 5.72
CA GLY A 124 -2.61 -16.95 6.22
C GLY A 124 -2.58 -16.45 7.66
N TYR A 125 -3.68 -16.75 8.37
CA TYR A 125 -3.96 -16.30 9.74
C TYR A 125 -3.93 -17.49 10.69
N LYS A 126 -3.44 -17.28 11.92
CA LYS A 126 -3.58 -18.21 13.04
C LYS A 126 -3.94 -17.48 14.32
#